data_AF-A0AAU5NCM3-F1
#
_entry.id   AF-A0AAU5NCM3-F1
#
_cell.length_a   1.000
_cell.length_b   1.000
_cell.length_c   1.000
_cell.angle_alpha   90.00
_cell.angle_beta   90.00
_cell.angle_gamma   90.00
#
_symmetry.space_group_name_H-M   'P 1'
#
loop_
_entity.id
_entity.type
_entity.pdbx_description
1 polymer ?
#
loop_
_entity_poly.entity_id
_entity_poly.type
_entity_poly.pdbx_seq_one_letter_code
_entity_poly.pdbx_strand_id
1 'polypeptide(L)'
;MKDTPGWASPGSAPSDGQEPGASRPAEPADRPADSPDGAQPADQPDADAQNPGPKWSKEQPPPGQWSAPAGPGSPGQAPPPPPPPPPGAGWGGPPPAGPGAGHPGGPTGPGPQGGHDGYGYGYGGPHGYGPPVGWGGGWGGPPPAAKPGVIPLRPLGVGEILDGAVATMRTYWRTVLGISLTVAVVTEVVVVLLQGLILNGSTDTTALGDPSATADEQLNAMGDAMRASGPILLITLLGTITATALLTAVTSRAVLGKPVTLKEAWRDARPQVPRLFGLIFLLVLIAAAAGAVCLLPGILVSAAADGDAGVPLLALGILASFVLVLWLLVRFSLASPALMLEKQGIRKALGRSAKLTRGSWWRVFGIQLLALLIANIVSMIVVVPFALLGAALSDGGISGMVQAGAEYGWTYLIVSGIGSVLGSMVTFPIAAGVIVLLYIDQRIRREALDLDLARAAGLQGYGSPAPGATTGS
;
A
#
# COMPACT_ATOMS: atom_id res chain seq x y z
N MET A 1 -22.74 11.59 -6.50
CA MET A 1 -23.19 10.59 -5.51
C MET A 1 -22.22 10.61 -4.35
N LYS A 2 -22.70 11.06 -3.19
CA LYS A 2 -21.95 11.29 -1.95
C LYS A 2 -21.97 9.99 -1.14
N ASP A 3 -20.80 9.45 -0.78
CA ASP A 3 -20.63 8.43 0.27
C ASP A 3 -19.17 8.43 0.74
N THR A 4 -18.87 9.23 1.75
CA THR A 4 -17.64 9.18 2.54
C THR A 4 -17.96 8.51 3.88
N PRO A 5 -17.40 7.32 4.21
CA PRO A 5 -17.53 6.78 5.56
C PRO A 5 -16.61 7.60 6.47
N GLY A 6 -17.23 8.41 7.34
CA GLY A 6 -16.53 9.17 8.37
C GLY A 6 -15.90 8.25 9.42
N TRP A 7 -14.70 8.62 9.85
CA TRP A 7 -14.08 8.10 11.07
C TRP A 7 -14.91 8.58 12.27
N ALA A 8 -15.45 7.65 13.05
CA ALA A 8 -16.12 7.98 14.30
C ALA A 8 -15.08 8.21 15.40
N SER A 9 -15.02 9.43 15.94
CA SER A 9 -14.37 9.72 17.23
C SER A 9 -15.25 9.21 18.38
N PRO A 10 -14.70 8.62 19.46
CA PRO A 10 -15.49 8.21 20.62
C PRO A 10 -16.02 9.44 21.37
N GLY A 11 -17.35 9.55 21.47
CA GLY A 11 -18.01 10.56 22.30
C GLY A 11 -17.99 10.16 23.77
N SER A 12 -17.72 11.13 24.62
CA SER A 12 -17.86 11.08 26.07
C SER A 12 -19.31 10.82 26.46
N ALA A 13 -19.54 9.92 27.43
CA ALA A 13 -20.85 9.64 28.00
C ALA A 13 -21.37 10.80 28.86
N PRO A 14 -22.70 10.97 28.95
CA PRO A 14 -23.34 11.43 30.17
C PRO A 14 -24.23 10.34 30.78
N SER A 15 -24.19 10.27 32.11
CA SER A 15 -25.04 9.47 32.98
C SER A 15 -26.49 9.98 33.02
N ASP A 16 -27.36 9.13 33.60
CA ASP A 16 -28.73 9.35 34.09
C ASP A 16 -29.81 9.23 33.00
N GLY A 17 -30.81 8.35 33.05
CA GLY A 17 -31.38 7.54 34.12
C GLY A 17 -32.83 7.94 34.37
N GLN A 18 -33.81 7.50 33.55
CA GLN A 18 -35.22 7.32 33.97
C GLN A 18 -36.12 6.72 32.85
N GLU A 19 -36.85 5.66 33.20
CA GLU A 19 -38.11 5.17 32.60
C GLU A 19 -38.98 4.68 33.78
N PRO A 20 -40.28 4.36 33.66
CA PRO A 20 -41.22 4.45 32.52
C PRO A 20 -42.62 5.01 32.90
N GLY A 21 -43.54 5.19 31.94
CA GLY A 21 -44.96 5.42 32.25
C GLY A 21 -45.87 5.67 31.05
N ALA A 22 -46.81 4.74 30.82
CA ALA A 22 -47.76 4.67 29.71
C ALA A 22 -48.91 5.71 29.77
N SER A 23 -49.54 6.01 28.62
CA SER A 23 -51.00 5.93 28.35
C SER A 23 -51.43 6.82 27.16
N ARG A 24 -52.03 6.21 26.13
CA ARG A 24 -52.95 6.82 25.12
C ARG A 24 -54.37 6.85 25.73
N PRO A 25 -55.41 7.58 25.21
CA PRO A 25 -56.07 7.30 23.90
C PRO A 25 -56.65 8.57 23.17
N ALA A 26 -56.71 8.62 21.82
CA ALA A 26 -57.86 8.41 20.91
C ALA A 26 -58.70 9.68 20.54
N GLU A 27 -58.99 9.78 19.23
CA GLU A 27 -59.77 10.75 18.42
C GLU A 27 -61.30 10.68 18.69
N PRO A 28 -62.21 11.55 18.15
CA PRO A 28 -62.55 11.58 16.70
C PRO A 28 -63.07 12.90 16.05
N ALA A 29 -62.93 12.96 14.72
CA ALA A 29 -63.80 13.44 13.62
C ALA A 29 -64.84 14.59 13.75
N ASP A 30 -64.89 15.50 12.75
CA ASP A 30 -66.09 15.71 11.88
C ASP A 30 -65.86 16.68 10.67
N ARG A 31 -66.54 16.39 9.55
CA ARG A 31 -66.63 17.02 8.18
C ARG A 31 -67.57 18.27 8.14
N PRO A 32 -68.05 18.87 7.00
CA PRO A 32 -67.79 18.72 5.52
C PRO A 32 -67.50 20.07 4.77
N ALA A 33 -66.83 20.12 3.61
CA ALA A 33 -67.27 20.02 2.19
C ALA A 33 -68.32 21.06 1.69
N ASP A 34 -67.91 21.90 0.72
CA ASP A 34 -68.74 22.34 -0.44
C ASP A 34 -67.85 22.93 -1.58
N SER A 35 -68.16 22.52 -2.82
CA SER A 35 -67.67 23.00 -4.13
C SER A 35 -68.73 23.98 -4.73
N PRO A 36 -68.71 24.51 -5.99
CA PRO A 36 -67.99 24.11 -7.21
C PRO A 36 -67.59 25.27 -8.18
N ASP A 37 -67.37 24.93 -9.46
CA ASP A 37 -67.13 25.73 -10.69
C ASP A 37 -65.65 25.91 -11.09
N GLY A 38 -65.18 25.64 -12.31
CA GLY A 38 -65.77 25.19 -13.56
C GLY A 38 -64.73 25.29 -14.71
N ALA A 39 -64.88 24.45 -15.74
CA ALA A 39 -64.41 24.58 -17.14
C ALA A 39 -62.90 24.59 -17.52
N GLN A 40 -62.50 23.55 -18.27
CA GLN A 40 -61.48 23.55 -19.35
C GLN A 40 -62.17 23.97 -20.68
N PRO A 41 -61.49 24.48 -21.74
CA PRO A 41 -60.35 23.81 -22.42
C PRO A 41 -59.27 24.68 -23.13
N ALA A 42 -58.18 23.99 -23.52
CA ALA A 42 -57.25 24.12 -24.67
C ALA A 42 -56.78 25.50 -25.22
N ASP A 43 -55.45 25.69 -25.29
CA ASP A 43 -54.69 25.84 -26.55
C ASP A 43 -53.15 25.91 -26.29
N GLN A 44 -52.37 25.19 -27.12
CA GLN A 44 -50.89 25.22 -27.26
C GLN A 44 -50.48 26.44 -28.15
N PRO A 45 -49.19 26.87 -28.32
CA PRO A 45 -47.91 26.15 -28.08
C PRO A 45 -46.71 27.00 -27.53
N ASP A 46 -45.57 26.31 -27.41
CA ASP A 46 -44.16 26.80 -27.50
C ASP A 46 -43.39 27.43 -26.32
N ALA A 47 -42.21 26.80 -26.10
CA ALA A 47 -40.87 27.32 -25.79
C ALA A 47 -40.53 27.99 -24.42
N ASP A 48 -39.48 27.43 -23.82
CA ASP A 48 -38.47 28.05 -22.93
C ASP A 48 -38.93 28.96 -21.77
N ALA A 49 -39.04 28.38 -20.57
CA ALA A 49 -39.09 29.15 -19.32
C ALA A 49 -37.81 28.94 -18.49
N GLN A 50 -36.89 29.88 -18.66
CA GLN A 50 -35.79 30.16 -17.75
C GLN A 50 -36.29 30.90 -16.49
N ASN A 51 -35.78 30.47 -15.33
CA ASN A 51 -35.56 31.22 -14.07
C ASN A 51 -36.78 31.60 -13.18
N PRO A 52 -36.63 31.67 -11.83
CA PRO A 52 -35.51 32.35 -11.15
C PRO A 52 -34.87 31.59 -9.97
N GLY A 53 -33.53 31.57 -9.94
CA GLY A 53 -32.75 31.20 -8.77
C GLY A 53 -32.91 32.17 -7.58
N PRO A 54 -32.75 31.69 -6.33
CA PRO A 54 -32.88 32.52 -5.14
C PRO A 54 -31.72 33.52 -5.00
N LYS A 55 -32.09 34.75 -4.63
CA LYS A 55 -31.26 35.92 -4.39
C LYS A 55 -30.24 35.67 -3.26
N TRP A 56 -28.95 35.78 -3.57
CA TRP A 56 -27.89 35.94 -2.57
C TRP A 56 -27.50 37.42 -2.43
N SER A 57 -27.08 37.76 -1.21
CA SER A 57 -26.97 39.05 -0.51
C SER A 57 -26.16 40.19 -1.18
N LYS A 58 -26.45 41.43 -0.75
CA LYS A 58 -25.97 42.73 -1.31
C LYS A 58 -24.57 43.20 -0.84
N GLU A 59 -23.82 42.41 -0.10
CA GLU A 59 -22.46 42.80 0.34
C GLU A 59 -21.43 41.76 -0.11
N GLN A 60 -20.78 42.06 -1.24
CA GLN A 60 -19.64 41.30 -1.75
C GLN A 60 -18.40 42.20 -1.66
N PRO A 61 -17.32 41.81 -0.96
CA PRO A 61 -16.08 42.58 -0.99
C PRO A 61 -15.48 42.55 -2.41
N PRO A 62 -14.74 43.60 -2.83
CA PRO A 62 -14.24 43.70 -4.19
C PRO A 62 -13.36 42.49 -4.55
N PRO A 63 -13.44 41.99 -5.80
CA PRO A 63 -12.64 40.86 -6.23
C PRO A 63 -11.15 41.19 -6.10
N GLY A 64 -10.41 40.35 -5.39
CA GLY A 64 -8.96 40.44 -5.30
C GLY A 64 -8.35 40.33 -6.70
N GLN A 65 -7.43 41.24 -7.03
CA GLN A 65 -6.72 41.19 -8.31
C GLN A 65 -5.82 39.95 -8.32
N TRP A 66 -6.20 38.98 -9.14
CA TRP A 66 -5.40 37.79 -9.38
C TRP A 66 -4.36 38.09 -10.46
N SER A 67 -3.09 38.04 -10.10
CA SER A 67 -1.97 38.09 -11.05
C SER A 67 -1.63 36.68 -11.50
N ALA A 68 -1.63 36.44 -12.82
CA ALA A 68 -1.29 35.16 -13.40
C ALA A 68 0.19 34.79 -13.12
N PRO A 69 0.51 33.51 -12.82
CA PRO A 69 1.88 33.03 -12.88
C PRO A 69 2.39 33.18 -14.32
N ALA A 70 3.54 33.84 -14.48
CA ALA A 70 4.19 33.98 -15.78
C ALA A 70 4.35 32.59 -16.44
N GLY A 71 3.88 32.46 -17.69
CA GLY A 71 4.09 31.28 -18.51
C GLY A 71 5.59 30.99 -18.70
N PRO A 72 5.96 29.77 -19.14
CA PRO A 72 7.36 29.40 -19.27
C PRO A 72 8.06 30.31 -20.29
N GLY A 73 8.92 31.20 -19.78
CA GLY A 73 9.79 32.04 -20.58
C GLY A 73 10.91 31.22 -21.23
N SER A 74 11.24 31.58 -22.47
CA SER A 74 12.35 31.06 -23.24
C SER A 74 13.68 31.12 -22.44
N PRO A 75 14.58 30.13 -22.59
CA PRO A 75 15.81 30.08 -21.79
C PRO A 75 16.81 31.12 -22.29
N GLY A 76 17.18 32.11 -21.45
CA GLY A 76 18.29 33.00 -21.82
C GLY A 76 18.52 34.31 -21.05
N GLN A 77 17.70 34.74 -20.09
CA GLN A 77 17.95 36.01 -19.38
C GLN A 77 17.69 35.90 -17.87
N ALA A 78 18.73 36.20 -17.07
CA ALA A 78 18.62 36.33 -15.62
C ALA A 78 17.94 37.66 -15.25
N PRO A 79 17.03 37.69 -14.26
CA PRO A 79 16.37 38.92 -13.83
C PRO A 79 17.30 39.81 -12.98
N PRO A 80 17.17 41.15 -13.04
CA PRO A 80 17.99 42.08 -12.26
C PRO A 80 17.62 42.07 -10.76
N PRO A 81 18.56 42.37 -9.84
CA PRO A 81 18.30 42.41 -8.41
C PRO A 81 17.42 43.61 -8.01
N PRO A 82 16.59 43.48 -6.94
CA PRO A 82 15.71 44.56 -6.48
C PRO A 82 16.47 45.68 -5.74
N PRO A 83 15.94 46.93 -5.75
CA PRO A 83 16.57 48.07 -5.08
C PRO A 83 16.40 48.02 -3.54
N PRO A 84 17.32 48.65 -2.76
CA PRO A 84 17.27 48.68 -1.31
C PRO A 84 16.16 49.61 -0.77
N PRO A 85 15.56 49.31 0.41
CA PRO A 85 14.50 50.13 1.00
C PRO A 85 15.03 51.42 1.66
N PRO A 86 14.22 52.50 1.74
CA PRO A 86 14.60 53.77 2.34
C PRO A 86 14.61 53.73 3.90
N PRO A 87 15.41 54.58 4.57
CA PRO A 87 15.53 54.56 6.02
C PRO A 87 14.40 55.37 6.70
N GLY A 88 13.67 54.74 7.63
CA GLY A 88 12.59 55.36 8.40
C GLY A 88 12.68 55.08 9.90
N ALA A 89 12.78 56.18 10.66
CA ALA A 89 12.65 56.47 12.10
C ALA A 89 12.21 55.35 13.08
N GLY A 90 12.97 55.19 14.16
CA GLY A 90 12.76 54.18 15.21
C GLY A 90 11.96 54.60 16.45
N TRP A 91 11.97 53.73 17.48
CA TRP A 91 11.59 54.01 18.87
C TRP A 91 12.31 53.02 19.82
N GLY A 92 12.91 53.53 20.91
CA GLY A 92 13.35 52.73 22.09
C GLY A 92 14.83 52.87 22.44
N GLY A 93 15.15 53.63 23.50
CA GLY A 93 16.50 54.08 23.86
C GLY A 93 17.37 53.14 24.73
N PRO A 94 18.64 53.52 25.02
CA PRO A 94 19.62 52.68 25.70
C PRO A 94 19.70 52.96 27.23
N PRO A 95 20.03 51.94 28.06
CA PRO A 95 20.56 52.17 29.41
C PRO A 95 22.10 52.10 29.46
N PRO A 96 22.73 52.63 30.52
CA PRO A 96 24.01 53.34 30.43
C PRO A 96 25.24 52.50 30.80
N ALA A 97 26.40 52.99 30.36
CA ALA A 97 27.72 52.48 30.70
C ALA A 97 28.09 52.72 32.18
N GLY A 98 28.78 51.74 32.77
CA GLY A 98 29.50 51.86 34.05
C GLY A 98 30.93 51.30 33.92
N PRO A 99 31.94 51.82 34.65
CA PRO A 99 33.34 51.73 34.25
C PRO A 99 34.20 50.79 35.13
N GLY A 100 35.27 50.23 34.54
CA GLY A 100 36.58 50.17 35.23
C GLY A 100 37.21 48.79 35.50
N ALA A 101 38.52 48.76 35.21
CA ALA A 101 39.61 47.91 35.75
C ALA A 101 39.58 46.40 35.42
N GLY A 102 40.66 45.67 35.15
CA GLY A 102 42.11 45.90 35.15
C GLY A 102 42.80 44.54 34.83
N HIS A 103 43.97 44.59 34.20
CA HIS A 103 44.92 43.49 33.88
C HIS A 103 45.42 42.66 35.10
N PRO A 104 46.35 41.67 35.01
CA PRO A 104 46.72 40.68 33.96
C PRO A 104 47.12 39.25 34.51
N GLY A 105 47.48 38.30 33.62
CA GLY A 105 48.38 37.14 33.87
C GLY A 105 47.71 35.87 34.46
N GLY A 106 48.09 34.62 34.17
CA GLY A 106 49.21 33.98 33.49
C GLY A 106 48.97 32.45 33.43
N PRO A 107 49.90 31.62 32.91
CA PRO A 107 49.64 30.33 32.26
C PRO A 107 49.98 29.09 33.12
N THR A 108 49.44 27.89 32.82
CA THR A 108 50.09 26.59 33.10
C THR A 108 49.38 25.36 32.46
N GLY A 109 50.10 24.65 31.58
CA GLY A 109 50.40 23.20 31.69
C GLY A 109 49.36 22.12 31.32
N PRO A 110 49.78 20.87 30.99
CA PRO A 110 49.18 20.07 29.91
C PRO A 110 48.61 18.66 30.26
N GLY A 111 47.65 18.18 29.44
CA GLY A 111 47.35 16.76 29.11
C GLY A 111 46.42 15.95 30.07
N PRO A 112 46.04 14.70 29.74
CA PRO A 112 45.40 14.20 28.50
C PRO A 112 44.16 13.26 28.76
N GLN A 113 43.45 12.90 27.67
CA GLN A 113 42.67 11.66 27.42
C GLN A 113 41.50 11.24 28.36
N GLY A 114 40.35 10.94 27.73
CA GLY A 114 39.30 10.11 28.34
C GLY A 114 37.92 10.31 27.71
N GLY A 115 37.72 9.79 26.48
CA GLY A 115 36.38 9.69 25.90
C GLY A 115 35.64 8.49 26.49
N HIS A 116 34.57 8.75 27.24
CA HIS A 116 33.62 7.75 27.69
C HIS A 116 32.22 8.08 27.20
N ASP A 117 31.62 7.08 26.55
CA ASP A 117 30.22 7.01 26.15
C ASP A 117 29.28 7.19 27.34
N GLY A 118 28.30 8.10 27.19
CA GLY A 118 27.30 8.41 28.20
C GLY A 118 25.94 8.70 27.56
N TYR A 119 25.11 7.67 27.49
CA TYR A 119 23.69 7.69 27.17
C TYR A 119 22.94 8.53 28.21
N GLY A 120 22.20 9.56 27.78
CA GLY A 120 21.40 10.40 28.67
C GLY A 120 20.13 10.91 28.01
N TYR A 121 19.00 10.34 28.42
CA TYR A 121 17.67 10.91 28.20
C TYR A 121 17.52 12.19 29.03
N GLY A 122 17.17 13.30 28.39
CA GLY A 122 16.91 14.59 29.05
C GLY A 122 15.54 15.15 28.68
N TYR A 123 14.64 15.15 29.66
CA TYR A 123 13.41 15.95 29.67
C TYR A 123 13.74 17.34 30.26
N GLY A 124 13.27 18.41 29.62
CA GLY A 124 13.07 19.72 30.27
C GLY A 124 13.83 20.92 29.68
N GLY A 125 13.11 22.04 29.49
CA GLY A 125 13.67 23.39 29.52
C GLY A 125 13.46 24.24 28.25
N PRO A 126 12.68 25.34 28.30
CA PRO A 126 12.46 26.24 27.16
C PRO A 126 13.58 27.28 27.02
N HIS A 127 13.81 27.72 25.79
CA HIS A 127 14.72 28.80 25.36
C HIS A 127 16.21 28.44 25.33
N GLY A 128 16.69 28.03 24.14
CA GLY A 128 18.11 27.89 23.84
C GLY A 128 18.37 28.22 22.36
N TYR A 129 19.17 29.26 22.15
CA TYR A 129 19.70 29.74 20.87
C TYR A 129 20.08 28.60 19.91
N GLY A 130 19.54 28.62 18.68
CA GLY A 130 19.93 27.68 17.64
C GLY A 130 21.40 27.87 17.21
N PRO A 131 22.10 26.80 16.79
CA PRO A 131 23.49 26.91 16.33
C PRO A 131 23.58 27.74 15.04
N PRO A 132 24.73 28.41 14.80
CA PRO A 132 24.88 29.31 13.67
C PRO A 132 24.78 28.55 12.35
N VAL A 133 23.90 29.06 11.49
CA VAL A 133 23.71 28.67 10.10
C VAL A 133 25.04 28.70 9.36
N GLY A 134 25.56 27.51 9.03
CA GLY A 134 26.63 27.34 8.08
C GLY A 134 26.16 27.81 6.70
N TRP A 135 26.89 28.76 6.12
CA TRP A 135 26.72 29.23 4.76
C TRP A 135 27.05 28.10 3.76
N GLY A 136 26.04 27.30 3.41
CA GLY A 136 26.16 26.24 2.41
C GLY A 136 24.97 25.29 2.42
N GLY A 137 23.88 25.64 1.75
CA GLY A 137 22.70 24.76 1.67
C GLY A 137 21.47 25.39 1.03
N GLY A 138 21.64 26.28 0.03
CA GLY A 138 20.56 26.93 -0.68
C GLY A 138 19.96 26.07 -1.80
N TRP A 139 19.39 24.92 -1.45
CA TRP A 139 18.33 24.26 -2.22
C TRP A 139 17.37 23.63 -1.20
N GLY A 140 16.57 24.49 -0.57
CA GLY A 140 15.52 24.09 0.35
C GLY A 140 14.53 23.20 -0.38
N GLY A 141 14.68 21.89 -0.21
CA GLY A 141 13.61 20.96 -0.50
C GLY A 141 12.33 21.37 0.25
N PRO A 142 11.14 20.98 -0.23
CA PRO A 142 9.90 21.29 0.47
C PRO A 142 10.01 20.90 1.95
N PRO A 143 9.38 21.67 2.87
CA PRO A 143 9.53 21.48 4.30
C PRO A 143 9.31 20.00 4.67
N PRO A 144 10.08 19.45 5.64
CA PRO A 144 9.98 18.04 6.01
C PRO A 144 8.53 17.69 6.32
N ALA A 145 7.90 16.91 5.43
CA ALA A 145 6.55 16.40 5.67
C ALA A 145 6.58 15.60 6.97
N ALA A 146 5.57 15.79 7.81
CA ALA A 146 5.53 15.09 9.08
C ALA A 146 5.61 13.57 8.87
N LYS A 147 6.33 12.91 9.76
CA LYS A 147 6.55 11.47 9.81
C LYS A 147 6.05 10.92 11.15
N PRO A 148 4.73 10.78 11.36
CA PRO A 148 4.20 10.22 12.60
C PRO A 148 4.60 8.74 12.80
N GLY A 149 4.90 8.05 11.70
CA GLY A 149 5.42 6.68 11.68
C GLY A 149 6.60 6.54 10.71
N VAL A 150 6.69 5.38 10.06
CA VAL A 150 7.86 4.99 9.23
C VAL A 150 7.93 5.65 7.84
N ILE A 151 6.91 6.42 7.43
CA ILE A 151 6.86 7.10 6.12
C ILE A 151 6.43 8.57 6.25
N PRO A 152 6.86 9.45 5.33
CA PRO A 152 6.36 10.82 5.25
C PRO A 152 4.92 10.88 4.73
N LEU A 153 4.14 11.84 5.24
CA LEU A 153 2.77 12.12 4.80
C LEU A 153 2.75 12.93 3.49
N ARG A 154 3.34 12.38 2.42
CA ARG A 154 3.35 12.97 1.07
C ARG A 154 3.36 11.85 0.01
N PRO A 155 3.11 12.16 -1.27
CA PRO A 155 3.32 11.20 -2.35
C PRO A 155 4.73 10.60 -2.29
N LEU A 156 4.83 9.27 -2.21
CA LEU A 156 6.08 8.57 -1.92
C LEU A 156 6.94 8.40 -3.18
N GLY A 157 8.26 8.46 -3.06
CA GLY A 157 9.21 7.97 -4.06
C GLY A 157 9.33 6.45 -4.06
N VAL A 158 9.98 5.87 -5.09
CA VAL A 158 10.26 4.42 -5.14
C VAL A 158 11.16 4.01 -3.96
N GLY A 159 12.22 4.78 -3.70
CA GLY A 159 13.12 4.56 -2.55
C GLY A 159 12.38 4.65 -1.22
N GLU A 160 11.52 5.66 -1.04
CA GLU A 160 10.72 5.81 0.21
C GLU A 160 9.72 4.66 0.43
N ILE A 161 9.21 4.03 -0.63
CA ILE A 161 8.36 2.84 -0.53
C ILE A 161 9.18 1.62 -0.06
N LEU A 162 10.36 1.40 -0.65
CA LEU A 162 11.23 0.30 -0.26
C LEU A 162 11.80 0.50 1.15
N ASP A 163 12.31 1.69 1.45
CA ASP A 163 12.82 2.08 2.77
C ASP A 163 11.71 1.99 3.82
N GLY A 164 10.49 2.44 3.50
CA GLY A 164 9.34 2.33 4.38
C GLY A 164 8.98 0.88 4.70
N ALA A 165 9.06 -0.03 3.71
CA ALA A 165 8.81 -1.46 3.93
C ALA A 165 9.87 -2.08 4.85
N VAL A 166 11.15 -1.79 4.62
CA VAL A 166 12.26 -2.28 5.45
C VAL A 166 12.24 -1.66 6.84
N ALA A 167 11.95 -0.36 6.96
CA ALA A 167 11.80 0.32 8.24
C ALA A 167 10.65 -0.28 9.05
N THR A 168 9.51 -0.57 8.41
CA THR A 168 8.39 -1.27 9.06
C THR A 168 8.83 -2.62 9.61
N MET A 169 9.54 -3.41 8.81
CA MET A 169 10.07 -4.71 9.22
C MET A 169 11.03 -4.58 10.41
N ARG A 170 11.95 -3.60 10.38
CA ARG A 170 12.94 -3.40 11.45
C ARG A 170 12.31 -2.91 12.75
N THR A 171 11.41 -1.93 12.68
CA THR A 171 10.74 -1.35 13.86
C THR A 171 9.82 -2.36 14.53
N TYR A 172 9.11 -3.19 13.76
CA TYR A 172 8.12 -4.15 14.26
C TYR A 172 8.57 -5.61 14.07
N TRP A 173 9.88 -5.88 14.10
CA TRP A 173 10.48 -7.15 13.71
C TRP A 173 9.87 -8.38 14.41
N ARG A 174 9.56 -8.27 15.71
CA ARG A 174 8.97 -9.39 16.48
C ARG A 174 7.63 -9.83 15.91
N THR A 175 6.74 -8.88 15.64
CA THR A 175 5.40 -9.17 15.11
C THR A 175 5.50 -9.60 13.65
N VAL A 176 6.29 -8.87 12.85
CA VAL A 176 6.42 -9.08 11.41
C VAL A 176 7.07 -10.45 11.10
N LEU A 177 8.21 -10.75 11.73
CA LEU A 177 8.90 -12.02 11.55
C LEU A 177 8.15 -13.18 12.20
N GLY A 178 7.48 -12.95 13.33
CA GLY A 178 6.63 -13.97 13.96
C GLY A 178 5.47 -14.42 13.06
N ILE A 179 4.77 -13.46 12.43
CA ILE A 179 3.73 -13.76 11.42
C ILE A 179 4.33 -14.52 10.25
N SER A 180 5.42 -14.00 9.68
CA SER A 180 6.02 -14.54 8.47
C SER A 180 6.54 -15.95 8.68
N LEU A 181 7.23 -16.19 9.80
CA LEU A 181 7.70 -17.52 10.20
C LEU A 181 6.53 -18.49 10.40
N THR A 182 5.49 -18.09 11.12
CA THR A 182 4.33 -18.97 11.38
C THR A 182 3.67 -19.39 10.08
N VAL A 183 3.41 -18.44 9.19
CA VAL A 183 2.77 -18.73 7.90
C VAL A 183 3.69 -19.54 6.99
N ALA A 184 4.99 -19.21 6.94
CA ALA A 184 5.97 -19.93 6.15
C ALA A 184 6.10 -21.38 6.60
N VAL A 185 6.26 -21.64 7.91
CA VAL A 185 6.37 -23.00 8.45
C VAL A 185 5.12 -23.81 8.15
N VAL A 186 3.92 -23.27 8.40
CA VAL A 186 2.66 -23.99 8.13
C VAL A 186 2.53 -24.31 6.65
N THR A 187 2.83 -23.34 5.78
CA THR A 187 2.76 -23.54 4.32
C THR A 187 3.77 -24.59 3.87
N GLU A 188 5.02 -24.50 4.33
CA GLU A 188 6.09 -25.38 3.91
C GLU A 188 5.88 -26.81 4.42
N VAL A 189 5.43 -26.99 5.65
CA VAL A 189 5.10 -28.33 6.18
C VAL A 189 4.05 -29.00 5.29
N VAL A 190 3.01 -28.27 4.88
CA VAL A 190 1.98 -28.82 3.98
C VAL A 190 2.57 -29.14 2.60
N VAL A 191 3.43 -28.26 2.05
CA VAL A 191 4.10 -28.49 0.76
C VAL A 191 5.00 -29.72 0.82
N VAL A 192 5.85 -29.84 1.84
CA VAL A 192 6.77 -30.97 2.03
C VAL A 192 6.01 -32.28 2.22
N LEU A 193 4.94 -32.29 3.00
CA LEU A 193 4.11 -33.48 3.19
C LEU A 193 3.38 -33.88 1.91
N LEU A 194 2.83 -32.91 1.17
CA LEU A 194 2.20 -33.15 -0.13
C LEU A 194 3.21 -33.73 -1.13
N GLN A 195 4.41 -33.13 -1.21
CA GLN A 195 5.47 -33.60 -2.09
C GLN A 195 5.93 -35.01 -1.71
N GLY A 196 6.28 -35.24 -0.44
CA GLY A 196 6.86 -36.51 0.00
C GLY A 196 5.87 -37.68 0.08
N LEU A 197 4.58 -37.43 0.37
CA LEU A 197 3.59 -38.51 0.57
C LEU A 197 2.68 -38.76 -0.63
N ILE A 198 2.42 -37.76 -1.47
CA ILE A 198 1.39 -37.83 -2.52
C ILE A 198 2.03 -37.74 -3.91
N LEU A 199 2.97 -36.80 -4.09
CA LEU A 199 3.53 -36.49 -5.41
C LEU A 199 4.82 -37.25 -5.73
N ASN A 200 5.48 -37.83 -4.73
CA ASN A 200 6.72 -38.57 -4.93
C ASN A 200 6.47 -39.85 -5.75
N GLY A 201 7.17 -40.02 -6.86
CA GLY A 201 7.05 -41.17 -7.78
C GLY A 201 5.77 -41.23 -8.64
N SER A 202 4.88 -40.23 -8.56
CA SER A 202 3.59 -40.23 -9.28
C SER A 202 3.54 -39.29 -10.50
N THR A 203 4.63 -38.59 -10.81
CA THR A 203 4.69 -37.65 -11.93
C THR A 203 5.69 -38.13 -12.98
N ASP A 204 5.22 -38.58 -14.13
CA ASP A 204 6.07 -38.90 -15.27
C ASP A 204 6.30 -37.62 -16.10
N THR A 205 7.44 -36.97 -15.87
CA THR A 205 7.86 -35.79 -16.64
C THR A 205 8.91 -36.10 -17.70
N THR A 206 9.17 -37.38 -17.99
CA THR A 206 10.27 -37.80 -18.87
C THR A 206 10.13 -37.22 -20.29
N ALA A 207 8.91 -37.20 -20.82
CA ALA A 207 8.61 -36.65 -22.15
C ALA A 207 8.80 -35.12 -22.28
N LEU A 208 8.91 -34.37 -21.17
CA LEU A 208 9.19 -32.93 -21.24
C LEU A 208 10.65 -32.63 -21.61
N GLY A 209 11.56 -33.57 -21.35
CA GLY A 209 12.99 -33.45 -21.65
C GLY A 209 13.41 -34.18 -22.92
N ASP A 210 12.48 -34.89 -23.58
CA ASP A 210 12.77 -35.70 -24.76
C ASP A 210 12.45 -34.91 -26.05
N PRO A 211 13.47 -34.54 -26.85
CA PRO A 211 13.27 -33.85 -28.12
C PRO A 211 12.60 -34.71 -29.20
N SER A 212 12.45 -36.01 -28.97
CA SER A 212 11.76 -36.96 -29.84
C SER A 212 10.35 -37.34 -29.38
N ALA A 213 9.90 -36.82 -28.22
CA ALA A 213 8.56 -37.08 -27.71
C ALA A 213 7.48 -36.59 -28.69
N THR A 214 6.43 -37.39 -28.84
CA THR A 214 5.27 -37.01 -29.64
C THR A 214 4.49 -35.88 -28.97
N ALA A 215 3.68 -35.16 -29.75
CA ALA A 215 2.85 -34.05 -29.22
C ALA A 215 1.91 -34.53 -28.10
N ASP A 216 1.36 -35.74 -28.22
CA ASP A 216 0.47 -36.34 -27.21
C ASP A 216 1.22 -36.71 -25.92
N GLU A 217 2.42 -37.29 -26.02
CA GLU A 217 3.26 -37.59 -24.86
C GLU A 217 3.67 -36.31 -24.13
N GLN A 218 4.01 -35.26 -24.87
CA GLN A 218 4.37 -33.97 -24.29
C GLN A 218 3.16 -33.28 -23.63
N LEU A 219 1.97 -33.35 -24.24
CA LEU A 219 0.72 -32.85 -23.65
C LEU A 219 0.33 -33.61 -22.38
N ASN A 220 0.48 -34.93 -22.37
CA ASN A 220 0.21 -35.76 -21.18
C ASN A 220 1.18 -35.44 -20.05
N ALA A 221 2.49 -35.34 -20.34
CA ALA A 221 3.49 -34.97 -19.35
C ALA A 221 3.31 -33.53 -18.83
N MET A 222 2.88 -32.60 -19.68
CA MET A 222 2.45 -31.26 -19.23
C MET A 222 1.24 -31.33 -18.32
N GLY A 223 0.25 -32.16 -18.65
CA GLY A 223 -0.94 -32.39 -17.83
C GLY A 223 -0.59 -32.98 -16.46
N ASP A 224 0.33 -33.94 -16.41
CA ASP A 224 0.85 -34.52 -15.17
C ASP A 224 1.63 -33.51 -14.34
N ALA A 225 2.52 -32.74 -14.97
CA ALA A 225 3.23 -31.66 -14.32
C ALA A 225 2.26 -30.60 -13.75
N MET A 226 1.19 -30.25 -14.47
CA MET A 226 0.16 -29.33 -13.97
C MET A 226 -0.65 -29.92 -12.82
N ARG A 227 -0.99 -31.21 -12.87
CA ARG A 227 -1.70 -31.91 -11.78
C ARG A 227 -0.85 -31.98 -10.51
N ALA A 228 0.46 -32.20 -10.64
CA ALA A 228 1.38 -32.23 -9.51
C ALA A 228 1.69 -30.84 -8.95
N SER A 229 1.96 -29.86 -9.83
CA SER A 229 2.32 -28.50 -9.42
C SER A 229 1.12 -27.65 -9.00
N GLY A 230 -0.07 -27.93 -9.51
CA GLY A 230 -1.28 -27.15 -9.24
C GLY A 230 -1.63 -27.05 -7.74
N PRO A 231 -1.72 -28.16 -7.00
CA PRO A 231 -1.95 -28.13 -5.56
C PRO A 231 -0.84 -27.42 -4.79
N ILE A 232 0.43 -27.65 -5.16
CA ILE A 232 1.58 -26.96 -4.54
C ILE A 232 1.43 -25.44 -4.75
N LEU A 233 1.22 -25.00 -5.98
CA LEU A 233 1.04 -23.60 -6.34
C LEU A 233 -0.12 -22.98 -5.56
N LEU A 234 -1.24 -23.71 -5.42
CA LEU A 234 -2.38 -23.27 -4.65
C LEU A 234 -2.02 -23.09 -3.17
N ILE A 235 -1.35 -24.06 -2.54
CA ILE A 235 -0.91 -23.97 -1.14
C ILE A 235 0.04 -22.80 -0.93
N THR A 236 1.06 -22.64 -1.79
CA THR A 236 2.01 -21.52 -1.73
C THR A 236 1.30 -20.17 -1.90
N LEU A 237 0.32 -20.11 -2.81
CA LEU A 237 -0.50 -18.92 -3.01
C LEU A 237 -1.32 -18.61 -1.75
N LEU A 238 -1.97 -19.60 -1.13
CA LEU A 238 -2.69 -19.46 0.15
C LEU A 238 -1.79 -18.94 1.28
N GLY A 239 -0.58 -19.49 1.40
CA GLY A 239 0.42 -19.03 2.36
C GLY A 239 0.79 -17.57 2.13
N THR A 240 1.12 -17.22 0.88
CA THR A 240 1.47 -15.85 0.47
C THR A 240 0.34 -14.86 0.76
N ILE A 241 -0.91 -15.24 0.48
CA ILE A 241 -2.10 -14.43 0.79
C ILE A 241 -2.23 -14.22 2.29
N THR A 242 -2.14 -15.29 3.07
CA THR A 242 -2.30 -15.24 4.52
C THR A 242 -1.23 -14.35 5.14
N ALA A 243 0.02 -14.49 4.70
CA ALA A 243 1.12 -13.63 5.10
C ALA A 243 0.83 -12.16 4.72
N THR A 244 0.49 -11.90 3.44
CA THR A 244 0.18 -10.56 2.94
C THR A 244 -0.95 -9.92 3.75
N ALA A 245 -1.97 -10.68 4.11
CA ALA A 245 -3.11 -10.19 4.86
C ALA A 245 -2.73 -9.74 6.26
N LEU A 246 -2.08 -10.63 7.01
CA LEU A 246 -1.69 -10.38 8.38
C LEU A 246 -0.65 -9.27 8.47
N LEU A 247 0.29 -9.25 7.53
CA LEU A 247 1.30 -8.20 7.42
C LEU A 247 0.68 -6.86 6.99
N THR A 248 -0.35 -6.86 6.15
CA THR A 248 -1.06 -5.62 5.76
C THR A 248 -1.68 -4.91 6.96
N ALA A 249 -2.31 -5.67 7.87
CA ALA A 249 -2.87 -5.11 9.09
C ALA A 249 -1.79 -4.48 9.99
N VAL A 250 -0.60 -5.11 10.07
CA VAL A 250 0.55 -4.58 10.82
C VAL A 250 1.09 -3.32 10.16
N THR A 251 1.36 -3.34 8.85
CA THR A 251 1.91 -2.20 8.10
C THR A 251 0.99 -0.98 8.19
N SER A 252 -0.33 -1.16 8.12
CA SER A 252 -1.28 -0.04 8.23
C SER A 252 -1.17 0.71 9.55
N ARG A 253 -1.01 0.00 10.67
CA ARG A 253 -0.87 0.63 12.00
C ARG A 253 0.54 1.15 12.24
N ALA A 254 1.56 0.48 11.68
CA ALA A 254 2.95 0.93 11.71
C ALA A 254 3.15 2.29 11.01
N VAL A 255 2.45 2.52 9.89
CA VAL A 255 2.43 3.83 9.20
C VAL A 255 1.84 4.93 10.10
N LEU A 256 0.89 4.58 10.98
CA LEU A 256 0.28 5.50 11.95
C LEU A 256 1.07 5.62 13.26
N GLY A 257 2.26 5.00 13.36
CA GLY A 257 3.10 5.02 14.57
C GLY A 257 2.52 4.24 15.76
N LYS A 258 1.48 3.41 15.55
CA LYS A 258 0.82 2.67 16.63
C LYS A 258 1.46 1.30 16.82
N PRO A 259 1.74 0.86 18.07
CA PRO A 259 2.23 -0.48 18.33
C PRO A 259 1.18 -1.54 17.92
N VAL A 260 1.66 -2.70 17.46
CA VAL A 260 0.80 -3.81 17.02
C VAL A 260 1.32 -5.12 17.56
N THR A 261 0.46 -5.84 18.28
CA THR A 261 0.72 -7.22 18.70
C THR A 261 0.17 -8.22 17.69
N LEU A 262 0.72 -9.44 17.67
CA LEU A 262 0.28 -10.53 16.80
C LEU A 262 -1.23 -10.84 16.97
N LYS A 263 -1.69 -10.88 18.22
CA LYS A 263 -3.10 -11.15 18.57
C LYS A 263 -4.04 -10.09 18.01
N GLU A 264 -3.64 -8.82 18.07
CA GLU A 264 -4.42 -7.72 17.51
C GLU A 264 -4.45 -7.75 15.98
N ALA A 265 -3.31 -8.02 15.33
CA ALA A 265 -3.24 -8.16 13.88
C ALA A 265 -4.15 -9.28 13.38
N TRP A 266 -4.13 -10.46 14.04
CA TRP A 266 -5.03 -11.56 13.73
C TRP A 266 -6.51 -11.21 13.97
N ARG A 267 -6.83 -10.55 15.09
CA ARG A 267 -8.21 -10.15 15.42
C ARG A 267 -8.78 -9.19 14.38
N ASP A 268 -7.98 -8.29 13.84
CA ASP A 268 -8.38 -7.34 12.81
C ASP A 268 -8.53 -8.02 11.44
N ALA A 269 -7.64 -8.96 11.11
CA ALA A 269 -7.62 -9.63 9.82
C ALA A 269 -8.66 -10.76 9.70
N ARG A 270 -8.92 -11.53 10.77
CA ARG A 270 -9.77 -12.74 10.74
C ARG A 270 -11.15 -12.56 10.06
N PRO A 271 -11.88 -11.43 10.22
CA PRO A 271 -13.21 -11.30 9.60
C PRO A 271 -13.12 -11.15 8.07
N GLN A 272 -11.96 -10.73 7.57
CA GLN A 272 -11.72 -10.48 6.16
C GLN A 272 -11.07 -11.67 5.45
N VAL A 273 -10.46 -12.61 6.18
CA VAL A 273 -9.84 -13.83 5.61
C VAL A 273 -10.75 -14.55 4.60
N PRO A 274 -12.04 -14.86 4.86
CA PRO A 274 -12.87 -15.55 3.87
C PRO A 274 -13.15 -14.70 2.64
N ARG A 275 -13.29 -13.38 2.80
CA ARG A 275 -13.50 -12.45 1.67
C ARG A 275 -12.24 -12.28 0.85
N LEU A 276 -11.08 -12.30 1.49
CA LEU A 276 -9.78 -12.28 0.83
C LEU A 276 -9.58 -13.57 0.04
N PHE A 277 -9.92 -14.72 0.62
CA PHE A 277 -9.90 -16.01 -0.10
C PHE A 277 -10.79 -15.96 -1.34
N GLY A 278 -12.03 -15.47 -1.20
CA GLY A 278 -12.94 -15.27 -2.33
C GLY A 278 -12.40 -14.29 -3.37
N LEU A 279 -11.70 -13.21 -2.96
CA LEU A 279 -11.05 -12.27 -3.86
C LEU A 279 -9.93 -12.93 -4.67
N ILE A 280 -9.01 -13.65 -4.02
CA ILE A 280 -7.93 -14.30 -4.78
C ILE A 280 -8.47 -15.43 -5.65
N PHE A 281 -9.37 -16.26 -5.13
CA PHE A 281 -10.00 -17.29 -5.95
C PHE A 281 -10.63 -16.70 -7.21
N LEU A 282 -11.34 -15.57 -7.08
CA LEU A 282 -11.87 -14.84 -8.22
C LEU A 282 -10.78 -14.29 -9.15
N LEU A 283 -9.67 -13.77 -8.62
CA LEU A 283 -8.55 -13.29 -9.43
C LEU A 283 -7.87 -14.42 -10.21
N VAL A 284 -7.71 -15.59 -9.60
CA VAL A 284 -7.18 -16.80 -10.27
C VAL A 284 -8.14 -17.23 -11.38
N LEU A 285 -9.45 -17.27 -11.13
CA LEU A 285 -10.44 -17.56 -12.16
C LEU A 285 -10.42 -16.55 -13.31
N ILE A 286 -10.28 -15.25 -13.01
CA ILE A 286 -10.15 -14.21 -14.04
C ILE A 286 -8.88 -14.42 -14.87
N ALA A 287 -7.75 -14.71 -14.23
CA ALA A 287 -6.49 -14.96 -14.93
C ALA A 287 -6.56 -16.24 -15.78
N ALA A 288 -7.11 -17.33 -15.24
CA ALA A 288 -7.30 -18.58 -15.95
C ALA A 288 -8.26 -18.42 -17.14
N ALA A 289 -9.39 -17.72 -16.97
CA ALA A 289 -10.32 -17.42 -18.05
C ALA A 289 -9.68 -16.54 -19.13
N ALA A 290 -8.92 -15.51 -18.74
CA ALA A 290 -8.19 -14.66 -19.67
C ALA A 290 -7.18 -15.47 -20.49
N GLY A 291 -6.42 -16.34 -19.84
CA GLY A 291 -5.47 -17.22 -20.52
C GLY A 291 -6.17 -18.22 -21.46
N ALA A 292 -7.23 -18.87 -20.99
CA ALA A 292 -8.02 -19.80 -21.80
C ALA A 292 -8.58 -19.14 -23.06
N VAL A 293 -9.13 -17.92 -22.94
CA VAL A 293 -9.64 -17.15 -24.08
C VAL A 293 -8.54 -16.85 -25.09
N CYS A 294 -7.34 -16.48 -24.64
CA CYS A 294 -6.20 -16.24 -25.53
C CYS A 294 -5.68 -17.51 -26.23
N LEU A 295 -5.74 -18.66 -25.56
CA LEU A 295 -5.29 -19.95 -26.10
C LEU A 295 -6.32 -20.62 -27.01
N LEU A 296 -7.60 -20.32 -26.83
CA LEU A 296 -8.72 -20.99 -27.50
C LEU A 296 -8.57 -21.08 -29.03
N PRO A 297 -8.16 -20.04 -29.78
CA PRO A 297 -8.03 -20.12 -31.23
C PRO A 297 -6.98 -21.15 -31.68
N GLY A 298 -5.84 -21.20 -30.99
CA GLY A 298 -4.78 -22.16 -31.29
C GLY A 298 -5.22 -23.60 -31.04
N ILE A 299 -5.90 -23.83 -29.91
CA ILE A 299 -6.44 -25.14 -29.54
C ILE A 299 -7.46 -25.62 -30.59
N LEU A 300 -8.39 -24.74 -31.01
CA LEU A 300 -9.42 -25.08 -31.98
C LEU A 300 -8.83 -25.42 -33.36
N VAL A 301 -7.82 -24.67 -33.82
CA VAL A 301 -7.18 -24.95 -35.12
C VAL A 301 -6.36 -26.24 -35.06
N SER A 302 -5.61 -26.47 -33.99
CA SER A 302 -4.88 -27.72 -33.78
C SER A 302 -5.79 -28.95 -33.72
N ALA A 303 -7.02 -28.79 -33.23
CA ALA A 303 -7.98 -29.90 -33.15
C ALA A 303 -8.76 -30.14 -34.47
N ALA A 304 -8.85 -29.14 -35.34
CA ALA A 304 -9.71 -29.18 -36.53
C ALA A 304 -8.96 -29.35 -37.86
N ALA A 305 -7.65 -29.09 -37.89
CA ALA A 305 -6.82 -29.16 -39.09
C ALA A 305 -5.70 -30.18 -38.93
N ASP A 306 -5.44 -30.94 -39.99
CA ASP A 306 -4.26 -31.80 -40.06
C ASP A 306 -2.98 -30.96 -40.23
N GLY A 307 -1.95 -31.25 -39.42
CA GLY A 307 -0.65 -30.58 -39.43
C GLY A 307 -0.49 -29.43 -38.42
N ASP A 308 0.64 -28.72 -38.49
CA ASP A 308 1.08 -27.79 -37.44
C ASP A 308 0.43 -26.38 -37.50
N ALA A 309 -0.72 -26.24 -38.19
CA ALA A 309 -1.35 -24.95 -38.45
C ALA A 309 -1.79 -24.21 -37.16
N GLY A 310 -2.08 -24.94 -36.08
CA GLY A 310 -2.47 -24.34 -34.80
C GLY A 310 -1.29 -23.93 -33.91
N VAL A 311 -0.08 -24.44 -34.16
CA VAL A 311 1.15 -24.13 -33.39
C VAL A 311 1.46 -22.62 -33.35
N PRO A 312 1.49 -21.86 -34.47
CA PRO A 312 1.76 -20.42 -34.40
C PRO A 312 0.68 -19.65 -33.63
N LEU A 313 -0.58 -20.09 -33.70
CA LEU A 313 -1.69 -19.49 -32.96
C LEU A 313 -1.61 -19.78 -31.46
N LEU A 314 -1.18 -20.98 -31.07
CA LEU A 314 -0.89 -21.31 -29.68
C LEU A 314 0.24 -20.45 -29.12
N ALA A 315 1.34 -20.29 -29.87
CA ALA A 315 2.45 -19.43 -29.47
C ALA A 315 2.01 -17.97 -29.27
N LEU A 316 1.21 -17.42 -30.20
CA LEU A 316 0.62 -16.09 -30.07
C LEU A 316 -0.35 -15.99 -28.89
N GLY A 317 -1.16 -17.03 -28.68
CA GLY A 317 -2.09 -17.13 -27.55
C GLY A 317 -1.38 -17.13 -26.20
N ILE A 318 -0.25 -17.84 -26.07
CA ILE A 318 0.59 -17.84 -24.87
C ILE A 318 1.14 -16.42 -24.61
N LEU A 319 1.68 -15.76 -25.64
CA LEU A 319 2.20 -14.40 -25.50
C LEU A 319 1.11 -13.39 -25.12
N ALA A 320 -0.05 -13.45 -25.80
CA ALA A 320 -1.20 -12.60 -25.51
C ALA A 320 -1.73 -12.84 -24.09
N SER A 321 -1.83 -14.11 -23.67
CA SER A 321 -2.19 -14.51 -22.31
C SER A 321 -1.23 -13.91 -21.28
N PHE A 322 0.08 -14.03 -21.51
CA PHE A 322 1.10 -13.48 -20.61
C PHE A 322 0.94 -11.96 -20.43
N VAL A 323 0.81 -11.22 -21.53
CA VAL A 323 0.62 -9.76 -21.49
C VAL A 323 -0.69 -9.39 -20.79
N LEU A 324 -1.78 -10.09 -21.09
CA LEU A 324 -3.09 -9.82 -20.50
C LEU A 324 -3.11 -10.13 -18.99
N VAL A 325 -2.60 -11.28 -18.58
CA VAL A 325 -2.50 -11.67 -17.17
C VAL A 325 -1.60 -10.70 -16.41
N LEU A 326 -0.46 -10.30 -16.97
CA LEU A 326 0.40 -9.29 -16.36
C LEU A 326 -0.31 -7.95 -16.19
N TRP A 327 -1.06 -7.52 -17.22
CA TRP A 327 -1.88 -6.32 -17.14
C TRP A 327 -2.91 -6.39 -16.02
N LEU A 328 -3.61 -7.52 -15.89
CA LEU A 328 -4.62 -7.79 -14.85
C LEU A 328 -3.99 -7.84 -13.44
N LEU A 329 -2.83 -8.47 -13.28
CA LEU A 329 -2.10 -8.56 -12.01
C LEU A 329 -1.76 -7.16 -11.48
N VAL A 330 -1.22 -6.29 -12.33
CA VAL A 330 -0.92 -4.90 -11.95
C VAL A 330 -2.21 -4.10 -11.74
N ARG A 331 -3.25 -4.34 -12.55
CA ARG A 331 -4.55 -3.68 -12.44
C ARG A 331 -5.19 -3.92 -11.06
N PHE A 332 -5.10 -5.16 -10.58
CA PHE A 332 -5.78 -5.64 -9.38
C PHE A 332 -4.88 -5.89 -8.17
N SER A 333 -3.58 -5.54 -8.25
CA SER A 333 -2.63 -5.74 -7.13
C SER A 333 -3.02 -5.01 -5.84
N LEU A 334 -3.76 -3.90 -5.97
CA LEU A 334 -4.23 -3.10 -4.83
C LEU A 334 -5.61 -3.53 -4.31
N ALA A 335 -6.20 -4.60 -4.84
CA ALA A 335 -7.51 -5.09 -4.41
C ALA A 335 -7.46 -5.69 -3.00
N SER A 336 -6.39 -6.42 -2.65
CA SER A 336 -6.19 -6.98 -1.31
C SER A 336 -6.11 -5.91 -0.22
N PRO A 337 -5.24 -4.88 -0.30
CA PRO A 337 -5.23 -3.80 0.69
C PRO A 337 -6.53 -2.98 0.67
N ALA A 338 -7.19 -2.80 -0.48
CA ALA A 338 -8.51 -2.14 -0.51
C ALA A 338 -9.58 -2.94 0.28
N LEU A 339 -9.65 -4.25 0.07
CA LEU A 339 -10.58 -5.12 0.78
C LEU A 339 -10.31 -5.12 2.29
N MET A 340 -9.04 -5.22 2.68
CA MET A 340 -8.65 -5.31 4.07
C MET A 340 -8.78 -3.99 4.82
N LEU A 341 -8.30 -2.89 4.24
CA LEU A 341 -8.22 -1.59 4.92
C LEU A 341 -9.53 -0.79 4.82
N GLU A 342 -10.24 -0.87 3.69
CA GLU A 342 -11.53 -0.17 3.52
C GLU A 342 -12.74 -1.05 3.90
N LYS A 343 -12.49 -2.30 4.32
CA LYS A 343 -13.50 -3.29 4.70
C LYS A 343 -14.60 -3.50 3.65
N GLN A 344 -14.25 -3.31 2.37
CA GLN A 344 -15.17 -3.40 1.25
C GLN A 344 -15.44 -4.84 0.81
N GLY A 345 -16.56 -5.05 0.10
CA GLY A 345 -16.81 -6.31 -0.60
C GLY A 345 -15.91 -6.48 -1.83
N ILE A 346 -15.75 -7.73 -2.29
CA ILE A 346 -14.85 -8.15 -3.37
C ILE A 346 -14.97 -7.27 -4.62
N ARG A 347 -16.20 -7.08 -5.14
CA ARG A 347 -16.44 -6.27 -6.35
C ARG A 347 -16.03 -4.80 -6.18
N LYS A 348 -16.33 -4.22 -5.01
CA LYS A 348 -15.95 -2.83 -4.69
C LYS A 348 -14.43 -2.70 -4.58
N ALA A 349 -13.76 -3.68 -3.96
CA ALA A 349 -12.30 -3.72 -3.86
C ALA A 349 -11.61 -3.82 -5.23
N LEU A 350 -12.13 -4.62 -6.17
CA LEU A 350 -11.63 -4.69 -7.54
C LEU A 350 -11.81 -3.36 -8.28
N GLY A 351 -13.01 -2.77 -8.20
CA GLY A 351 -13.30 -1.46 -8.78
C GLY A 351 -12.42 -0.35 -8.19
N ARG A 352 -12.12 -0.43 -6.89
CA ARG A 352 -11.23 0.48 -6.17
C ARG A 352 -9.79 0.34 -6.64
N SER A 353 -9.24 -0.87 -6.68
CA SER A 353 -7.91 -1.13 -7.24
C SER A 353 -7.80 -0.59 -8.67
N ALA A 354 -8.83 -0.86 -9.48
CA ALA A 354 -8.94 -0.35 -10.82
C ALA A 354 -9.00 1.21 -10.87
N LYS A 355 -9.63 1.89 -9.92
CA LYS A 355 -9.59 3.35 -9.89
C LYS A 355 -8.18 3.86 -9.54
N LEU A 356 -7.52 3.22 -8.58
CA LEU A 356 -6.22 3.63 -8.03
C LEU A 356 -5.05 3.40 -9.01
N THR A 357 -5.08 2.34 -9.82
CA THR A 357 -4.01 2.05 -10.78
C THR A 357 -4.19 2.76 -12.14
N ARG A 358 -5.34 3.40 -12.39
CA ARG A 358 -5.68 3.99 -13.71
C ARG A 358 -4.87 5.25 -14.04
N GLY A 359 -3.85 5.14 -14.89
CA GLY A 359 -2.96 6.26 -15.24
C GLY A 359 -1.65 6.29 -14.43
N SER A 360 -1.47 5.35 -13.50
CA SER A 360 -0.22 5.11 -12.78
C SER A 360 0.29 3.67 -12.97
N TRP A 361 -0.27 2.94 -13.95
CA TRP A 361 -0.02 1.52 -14.18
C TRP A 361 1.46 1.19 -14.31
N TRP A 362 2.22 1.92 -15.14
CA TRP A 362 3.67 1.72 -15.33
C TRP A 362 4.48 1.91 -14.05
N ARG A 363 4.10 2.88 -13.23
CA ARG A 363 4.76 3.12 -11.94
C ARG A 363 4.46 1.98 -10.97
N VAL A 364 3.20 1.54 -10.88
CA VAL A 364 2.79 0.42 -10.02
C VAL A 364 3.44 -0.89 -10.48
N PHE A 365 3.51 -1.13 -11.79
CA PHE A 365 4.24 -2.24 -12.37
C PHE A 365 5.73 -2.19 -12.04
N GLY A 366 6.41 -1.07 -12.32
CA GLY A 366 7.85 -0.93 -12.10
C GLY A 366 8.28 -1.08 -10.64
N ILE A 367 7.51 -0.53 -9.70
CA ILE A 367 7.80 -0.67 -8.27
C ILE A 367 7.58 -2.11 -7.80
N GLN A 368 6.49 -2.76 -8.24
CA GLN A 368 6.26 -4.17 -7.93
C GLN A 368 7.31 -5.08 -8.55
N LEU A 369 7.72 -4.82 -9.79
CA LEU A 369 8.78 -5.57 -10.47
C LEU A 369 10.11 -5.42 -9.73
N LEU A 370 10.46 -4.20 -9.32
CA LEU A 370 11.67 -3.95 -8.54
C LEU A 370 11.63 -4.67 -7.18
N ALA A 371 10.51 -4.56 -6.46
CA ALA A 371 10.33 -5.25 -5.18
C ALA A 371 10.36 -6.77 -5.35
N LEU A 372 9.76 -7.30 -6.41
CA LEU A 372 9.79 -8.72 -6.76
C LEU A 372 11.22 -9.18 -7.04
N LEU A 373 11.98 -8.41 -7.82
CA LEU A 373 13.38 -8.72 -8.13
C LEU A 373 14.24 -8.74 -6.86
N ILE A 374 14.13 -7.71 -6.01
CA ILE A 374 14.86 -7.63 -4.74
C ILE A 374 14.48 -8.82 -3.83
N ALA A 375 13.18 -9.09 -3.67
CA ALA A 375 12.71 -10.20 -2.86
C ALA A 375 13.21 -11.55 -3.39
N ASN A 376 13.21 -11.77 -4.71
CA ASN A 376 13.72 -13.00 -5.31
C ASN A 376 15.23 -13.14 -5.11
N ILE A 377 16.02 -12.07 -5.29
CA ILE A 377 17.47 -12.12 -5.04
C ILE A 377 17.74 -12.49 -3.57
N VAL A 378 17.07 -11.83 -2.63
CA VAL A 378 17.18 -12.15 -1.19
C VAL A 378 16.75 -13.59 -0.91
N SER A 379 15.66 -14.05 -1.52
CA SER A 379 15.21 -15.44 -1.39
C SER A 379 16.26 -16.41 -1.89
N MET A 380 16.85 -16.18 -3.07
CA MET A 380 17.84 -17.10 -3.66
C MET A 380 19.12 -17.17 -2.82
N ILE A 381 19.58 -16.05 -2.26
CA ILE A 381 20.72 -16.02 -1.34
C ILE A 381 20.49 -16.94 -0.13
N VAL A 382 19.25 -17.03 0.36
CA VAL A 382 18.90 -17.86 1.51
C VAL A 382 18.58 -19.30 1.10
N VAL A 383 17.81 -19.52 0.03
CA VAL A 383 17.25 -20.83 -0.34
C VAL A 383 18.29 -21.70 -1.05
N VAL A 384 19.10 -21.14 -1.95
CA VAL A 384 20.03 -21.93 -2.79
C VAL A 384 21.05 -22.71 -1.95
N PRO A 385 21.70 -22.15 -0.91
CA PRO A 385 22.61 -22.93 -0.06
C PRO A 385 21.95 -24.15 0.58
N PHE A 386 20.69 -24.02 1.02
CA PHE A 386 19.93 -25.13 1.60
C PHE A 386 19.50 -26.16 0.54
N ALA A 387 19.12 -25.71 -0.66
CA ALA A 387 18.82 -26.62 -1.76
C ALA A 387 20.06 -27.44 -2.16
N LEU A 388 21.23 -26.81 -2.25
CA LEU A 388 22.51 -27.49 -2.52
C LEU A 388 22.91 -28.43 -1.39
N LEU A 389 22.75 -28.00 -0.14
CA LEU A 389 23.02 -28.85 1.02
C LEU A 389 22.08 -30.06 1.06
N GLY A 390 20.79 -29.86 0.83
CA GLY A 390 19.80 -30.93 0.78
C GLY A 390 20.12 -31.95 -0.32
N ALA A 391 20.58 -31.49 -1.49
CA ALA A 391 20.98 -32.38 -2.56
C ALA A 391 22.30 -33.12 -2.26
N ALA A 392 23.30 -32.42 -1.72
CA ALA A 392 24.56 -33.03 -1.33
C ALA A 392 24.41 -34.12 -0.25
N LEU A 393 23.41 -33.98 0.62
CA LEU A 393 23.07 -34.95 1.67
C LEU A 393 22.09 -36.05 1.21
N SER A 394 21.56 -35.94 -0.01
CA SER A 394 20.64 -36.94 -0.57
C SER A 394 21.40 -38.10 -1.24
N ASP A 395 20.77 -39.27 -1.34
CA ASP A 395 21.40 -40.48 -1.89
C ASP A 395 21.88 -40.33 -3.34
N GLY A 396 21.20 -39.49 -4.14
CA GLY A 396 21.60 -39.16 -5.53
C GLY A 396 22.67 -38.05 -5.64
N GLY A 397 23.08 -37.46 -4.51
CA GLY A 397 23.99 -36.33 -4.46
C GLY A 397 23.50 -35.12 -5.26
N ILE A 398 24.41 -34.20 -5.60
CA ILE A 398 24.09 -33.02 -6.42
C ILE A 398 23.67 -33.42 -7.85
N SER A 399 24.21 -34.52 -8.37
CA SER A 399 23.90 -35.02 -9.72
C SER A 399 22.42 -35.38 -9.87
N GLY A 400 21.78 -35.89 -8.81
CA GLY A 400 20.35 -36.19 -8.80
C GLY A 400 19.45 -34.97 -9.01
N MET A 401 19.92 -33.74 -8.72
CA MET A 401 19.13 -32.52 -8.94
C MET A 401 18.98 -32.17 -10.43
N VAL A 402 19.93 -32.60 -11.26
CA VAL A 402 19.98 -32.25 -12.70
C VAL A 402 19.24 -33.29 -13.54
N GLN A 403 18.89 -34.44 -12.95
CA GLN A 403 18.23 -35.53 -13.66
C GLN A 403 16.71 -35.28 -13.72
N ALA A 404 16.17 -35.25 -14.94
CA ALA A 404 14.73 -35.16 -15.14
C ALA A 404 14.03 -36.39 -14.54
N GLY A 405 12.95 -36.16 -13.78
CA GLY A 405 12.21 -37.23 -13.09
C GLY A 405 12.85 -37.73 -11.79
N ALA A 406 13.86 -37.04 -11.24
CA ALA A 406 14.44 -37.40 -9.96
C ALA A 406 13.40 -37.29 -8.83
N GLU A 407 13.22 -38.38 -8.08
CA GLU A 407 12.44 -38.38 -6.85
C GLU A 407 13.17 -37.58 -5.77
N TYR A 408 12.46 -36.64 -5.15
CA TYR A 408 13.01 -35.85 -4.07
C TYR A 408 12.93 -36.64 -2.76
N GLY A 409 14.07 -37.17 -2.30
CA GLY A 409 14.17 -37.82 -1.00
C GLY A 409 13.81 -36.89 0.16
N TRP A 410 13.34 -37.46 1.26
CA TRP A 410 12.94 -36.71 2.47
C TRP A 410 14.02 -35.77 3.00
N THR A 411 15.29 -36.17 2.91
CA THR A 411 16.44 -35.33 3.29
C THR A 411 16.46 -34.04 2.48
N TYR A 412 16.31 -34.13 1.15
CA TYR A 412 16.27 -32.97 0.27
C TYR A 412 15.07 -32.07 0.61
N LEU A 413 13.87 -32.66 0.71
CA LEU A 413 12.63 -31.91 0.99
C LEU A 413 12.69 -31.17 2.32
N ILE A 414 13.19 -31.80 3.38
CA ILE A 414 13.29 -31.18 4.72
C ILE A 414 14.34 -30.07 4.71
N VAL A 415 15.54 -30.33 4.18
CA VAL A 415 16.63 -29.34 4.21
C VAL A 415 16.32 -28.14 3.31
N SER A 416 15.83 -28.37 2.08
CA SER A 416 15.39 -27.30 1.19
C SER A 416 14.18 -26.55 1.76
N GLY A 417 13.25 -27.24 2.40
CA GLY A 417 12.10 -26.64 3.07
C GLY A 417 12.50 -25.69 4.21
N ILE A 418 13.54 -26.01 5.00
CA ILE A 418 14.09 -25.05 5.98
C ILE A 418 14.59 -23.79 5.27
N GLY A 419 15.30 -23.95 4.15
CA GLY A 419 15.72 -22.82 3.32
C GLY A 419 14.54 -21.98 2.83
N SER A 420 13.48 -22.62 2.32
CA SER A 420 12.24 -21.99 1.85
C SER A 420 11.52 -21.22 2.97
N VAL A 421 11.46 -21.77 4.18
CA VAL A 421 10.90 -21.09 5.36
C VAL A 421 11.69 -19.84 5.69
N LEU A 422 13.02 -19.94 5.75
CA LEU A 422 13.90 -18.81 6.07
C LEU A 422 13.82 -17.73 4.98
N GLY A 423 13.79 -18.12 3.69
CA GLY A 423 13.61 -17.20 2.58
C GLY A 423 12.27 -16.47 2.66
N SER A 424 11.18 -17.21 2.86
CA SER A 424 9.81 -16.67 2.98
C SER A 424 9.65 -15.75 4.19
N MET A 425 10.30 -16.08 5.31
CA MET A 425 10.31 -15.28 6.54
C MET A 425 10.82 -13.85 6.30
N VAL A 426 11.77 -13.67 5.37
CA VAL A 426 12.35 -12.37 5.01
C VAL A 426 11.59 -11.70 3.86
N THR A 427 11.10 -12.46 2.88
CA THR A 427 10.49 -11.89 1.67
C THR A 427 9.02 -11.48 1.86
N PHE A 428 8.23 -12.20 2.65
CA PHE A 428 6.83 -11.85 2.89
C PHE A 428 6.63 -10.43 3.43
N PRO A 429 7.39 -9.96 4.45
CA PRO A 429 7.32 -8.58 4.93
C PRO A 429 7.58 -7.53 3.86
N ILE A 430 8.58 -7.77 3.01
CA ILE A 430 8.98 -6.83 1.96
C ILE A 430 7.87 -6.72 0.92
N ALA A 431 7.38 -7.86 0.42
CA ALA A 431 6.31 -7.90 -0.57
C ALA A 431 5.02 -7.24 -0.06
N ALA A 432 4.58 -7.61 1.15
CA ALA A 432 3.39 -7.04 1.77
C ALA A 432 3.55 -5.54 2.05
N GLY A 433 4.69 -5.13 2.61
CA GLY A 433 5.01 -3.74 2.91
C GLY A 433 4.95 -2.85 1.67
N VAL A 434 5.56 -3.29 0.57
CA VAL A 434 5.55 -2.55 -0.70
C VAL A 434 4.13 -2.41 -1.25
N ILE A 435 3.33 -3.48 -1.27
CA ILE A 435 1.95 -3.42 -1.79
C ILE A 435 1.08 -2.45 -0.97
N VAL A 436 1.23 -2.46 0.36
CA VAL A 436 0.48 -1.56 1.25
C VAL A 436 0.94 -0.12 1.12
N LEU A 437 2.24 0.13 1.01
CA LEU A 437 2.77 1.47 0.81
C LEU A 437 2.42 2.03 -0.55
N LEU A 438 2.40 1.20 -1.60
CA LEU A 438 1.86 1.57 -2.92
C LEU A 438 0.38 1.94 -2.82
N TYR A 439 -0.40 1.17 -2.07
CA TYR A 439 -1.80 1.48 -1.84
C TYR A 439 -2.00 2.85 -1.17
N ILE A 440 -1.24 3.13 -0.11
CA ILE A 440 -1.27 4.42 0.60
C ILE A 440 -0.79 5.56 -0.31
N ASP A 441 0.30 5.38 -1.05
CA ASP A 441 0.80 6.35 -2.04
C ASP A 441 -0.28 6.70 -3.08
N GLN A 442 -0.96 5.70 -3.65
CA GLN A 442 -2.01 5.94 -4.64
C GLN A 442 -3.21 6.67 -4.05
N ARG A 443 -3.56 6.40 -2.79
CA ARG A 443 -4.62 7.14 -2.10
C ARG A 443 -4.21 8.58 -1.80
N ILE A 444 -2.97 8.83 -1.36
CA ILE A 444 -2.46 10.20 -1.17
C ILE A 444 -2.54 10.97 -2.49
N ARG A 445 -2.05 10.39 -3.59
CA ARG A 445 -2.01 11.05 -4.91
C ARG A 445 -3.39 11.33 -5.51
N ARG A 446 -4.38 10.48 -5.25
CA ARG A 446 -5.70 10.58 -5.91
C ARG A 446 -6.80 11.14 -5.02
N GLU A 447 -6.60 11.18 -3.71
CA GLU A 447 -7.66 11.44 -2.73
C GLU A 447 -7.24 12.43 -1.66
N ALA A 448 -6.02 12.99 -1.72
CA ALA A 448 -5.49 13.91 -0.71
C ALA A 448 -5.56 13.34 0.72
N LEU A 449 -5.27 12.03 0.85
CA LEU A 449 -5.24 11.31 2.14
C LEU A 449 -4.19 11.89 3.11
N ASP A 450 -3.21 12.65 2.60
CA ASP A 450 -2.24 13.39 3.39
C ASP A 450 -2.91 14.38 4.36
N LEU A 451 -4.03 15.00 3.97
CA LEU A 451 -4.78 15.93 4.82
C LEU A 451 -5.46 15.22 6.01
N ASP A 452 -6.05 14.06 5.77
CA ASP A 452 -6.71 13.26 6.81
C ASP A 452 -5.68 12.61 7.75
N LEU A 453 -4.55 12.14 7.22
CA LEU A 453 -3.46 11.57 8.01
C LEU A 453 -2.77 12.64 8.87
N ALA A 454 -2.61 13.87 8.36
CA ALA A 454 -2.05 14.98 9.13
C ALA A 454 -2.97 15.37 10.30
N ARG A 455 -4.28 15.36 10.09
CA ARG A 455 -5.29 15.57 11.14
C ARG A 455 -5.28 14.43 12.18
N ALA A 456 -5.21 13.17 11.75
CA ALA A 456 -5.19 12.00 12.63
C ALA A 456 -3.89 11.88 13.46
N ALA A 457 -2.78 12.43 12.95
CA ALA A 457 -1.49 12.48 13.64
C ALA A 457 -1.35 13.65 14.62
N GLY A 458 -2.37 14.49 14.79
CA GLY A 458 -2.36 15.58 15.76
C GLY A 458 -1.40 16.73 15.41
N LEU A 459 -1.02 16.87 14.14
CA LEU A 459 -0.17 17.98 13.67
C LEU A 459 -1.02 19.26 13.64
N GLN A 460 -0.96 20.03 14.72
CA GLN A 460 -1.66 21.31 14.85
C GLN A 460 -1.10 22.31 13.83
N GLY A 461 -1.97 22.81 12.95
CA GLY A 461 -1.63 23.78 11.90
C GLY A 461 -2.71 23.94 10.81
N TYR A 462 -3.70 23.05 10.75
CA TYR A 462 -4.76 23.09 9.72
C TYR A 462 -6.19 23.28 10.29
N GLY A 463 -6.37 23.66 11.55
CA GLY A 463 -7.73 23.69 12.12
C GLY A 463 -7.92 24.26 13.52
N SER A 464 -7.25 25.34 13.89
CA SER A 464 -7.70 26.17 15.00
C SER A 464 -8.08 27.54 14.44
N PRO A 465 -9.37 27.93 14.44
CA PRO A 465 -9.70 29.35 14.35
C PRO A 465 -8.98 30.02 15.52
N ALA A 466 -8.19 31.06 15.23
CA ALA A 466 -7.65 31.89 16.28
C ALA A 466 -8.80 32.30 17.21
N PRO A 467 -8.67 32.16 18.54
CA PRO A 467 -9.64 32.73 19.47
C PRO A 467 -9.79 34.20 19.10
N GLY A 468 -11.01 34.58 18.72
CA GLY A 468 -11.30 35.91 18.20
C GLY A 468 -10.72 36.97 19.11
N ALA A 469 -10.00 37.92 18.51
CA ALA A 469 -9.66 39.16 19.17
C ALA A 469 -10.96 39.79 19.68
N THR A 470 -11.13 39.81 21.00
CA THR A 470 -12.09 40.70 21.65
C THR A 470 -11.70 42.12 21.26
N THR A 471 -12.44 42.72 20.34
CA THR A 471 -12.38 44.16 20.11
C THR A 471 -12.99 44.83 21.34
N GLY A 472 -12.13 45.34 22.21
CA GLY A 472 -12.53 46.33 23.19
C GLY A 472 -12.83 47.64 22.48
N SER A 473 -14.03 48.16 22.68
CA SER A 473 -14.43 49.58 22.80
C SER A 473 -15.91 49.61 23.11
#